data_AF-A0A975GCZ8-F1
#
_entry.id   AF-A0A975GCZ8-F1
#
_cell.length_a   1.000
_cell.length_b   1.000
_cell.length_c   1.000
_cell.angle_alpha   90.00
_cell.angle_beta   90.00
_cell.angle_gamma   90.00
#
_symmetry.space_group_name_H-M   'P 1'
#
loop_
_entity.id
_entity.type
_entity.pdbx_description
1 polymer ?
#
loop_
_entity_poly.entity_id
_entity_poly.type
_entity_poly.pdbx_seq_one_letter_code
_entity_poly.pdbx_strand_id
1 'polypeptide(L)' 'MDLAEIEFELELAGLSREQQIKLLSSIKRSGFDAKAVDKKLQLMGFAPVFTIYDEEEESKSQVNK' A
#
# COMPACT_ATOMS: atom_id res chain seq x y z
N MET A 1 6.90 7.76 -5.07
CA MET A 1 5.58 7.40 -5.58
C MET A 1 4.70 8.64 -5.61
N ASP A 2 4.25 9.04 -6.80
CA ASP A 2 3.29 10.13 -6.98
C ASP A 2 1.83 9.63 -6.93
N LEU A 3 0.87 10.55 -6.99
CA LEU A 3 -0.56 10.20 -6.88
C LEU A 3 -1.08 9.39 -8.09
N ALA A 4 -0.50 9.57 -9.28
CA ALA A 4 -0.91 8.85 -10.47
C ALA A 4 -0.39 7.41 -10.43
N GLU A 5 0.85 7.21 -10.00
CA GLU A 5 1.43 5.89 -9.72
C GLU A 5 0.60 5.17 -8.65
N ILE A 6 0.21 5.86 -7.57
CA ILE A 6 -0.63 5.26 -6.51
C ILE A 6 -1.99 4.84 -7.06
N GLU A 7 -2.66 5.70 -7.85
CA GLU A 7 -3.95 5.38 -8.46
C GLU A 7 -3.86 4.12 -9.34
N PHE A 8 -2.79 4.04 -10.14
CA PHE A 8 -2.55 2.90 -11.02
C PHE A 8 -2.36 1.58 -10.26
N GLU A 9 -1.53 1.55 -9.22
CA GLU A 9 -1.34 0.33 -8.42
C GLU A 9 -2.63 -0.11 -7.72
N LEU A 10 -3.42 0.85 -7.22
CA LEU A 10 -4.72 0.54 -6.60
C LEU A 10 -5.73 -0.01 -7.62
N GLU A 11 -5.68 0.47 -8.86
CA GLU A 11 -6.49 -0.08 -9.96
C GLU A 11 -6.08 -1.51 -10.30
N LEU A 12 -4.78 -1.79 -10.40
CA LEU A 12 -4.26 -3.15 -10.63
C LEU A 12 -4.60 -4.11 -9.49
N ALA A 13 -4.58 -3.62 -8.24
CA ALA A 13 -5.00 -4.37 -7.06
C ALA A 13 -6.52 -4.62 -7.00
N GLY A 14 -7.30 -4.07 -7.94
CA GLY A 14 -8.74 -4.31 -8.04
C GLY A 14 -9.59 -3.50 -7.07
N LEU A 15 -9.06 -2.40 -6.51
CA LEU A 15 -9.88 -1.51 -5.69
C LEU A 15 -10.95 -0.84 -6.55
N SER A 16 -12.14 -0.67 -5.98
CA SER A 16 -13.20 0.08 -6.65
C SER A 16 -12.82 1.56 -6.78
N ARG A 17 -13.38 2.24 -7.79
CA ARG A 17 -13.15 3.68 -8.00
C ARG A 17 -13.46 4.51 -6.75
N GLU A 18 -14.48 4.13 -5.99
CA GLU A 18 -14.85 4.82 -4.75
C GLU A 18 -13.79 4.65 -3.66
N GLN A 19 -13.24 3.44 -3.51
CA GLN A 19 -12.17 3.16 -2.57
C GLN A 19 -10.90 3.94 -2.94
N GLN A 20 -10.54 3.95 -4.23
CA GLN A 20 -9.41 4.74 -4.75
C GLN A 20 -9.58 6.22 -4.42
N ILE A 21 -10.73 6.83 -4.73
CA ILE A 21 -11.01 8.26 -4.46
C ILE A 21 -10.87 8.58 -2.97
N LYS A 22 -11.43 7.74 -2.10
CA LYS A 22 -11.35 7.93 -0.63
C LYS A 22 -9.90 7.87 -0.16
N LEU A 23 -9.12 6.90 -0.65
CA LEU A 23 -7.74 6.70 -0.24
C LEU A 23 -6.83 7.83 -0.76
N LEU A 24 -6.92 8.17 -2.04
CA LEU A 24 -6.17 9.27 -2.65
C LEU A 24 -6.50 10.61 -1.99
N SER A 25 -7.75 10.84 -1.60
CA SER A 25 -8.14 12.04 -0.84
C SER A 25 -7.50 12.09 0.55
N SER A 26 -7.36 10.93 1.21
CA SER A 26 -6.64 10.83 2.49
C SER A 26 -5.16 11.12 2.29
N ILE A 27 -4.53 10.52 1.28
CA ILE A 27 -3.11 10.68 0.97
C ILE A 27 -2.78 12.14 0.63
N LYS A 28 -3.60 12.79 -0.21
CA LYS A 28 -3.45 14.22 -0.57
C LYS A 28 -3.40 15.14 0.65
N ARG A 29 -4.14 14.84 1.71
CA ARG A 29 -4.17 15.65 2.94
C ARG A 29 -3.08 15.31 3.93
N SER A 30 -2.64 14.06 3.97
CA SER A 30 -1.84 13.49 5.07
C SER A 30 -0.40 13.16 4.67
N GLY A 31 -0.10 13.19 3.37
CA GLY A 31 1.09 12.56 2.82
C GLY A 31 0.87 11.08 2.51
N PHE A 32 1.80 10.51 1.75
CA PHE A 32 1.81 9.11 1.38
C PHE A 32 2.85 8.35 2.22
N ASP A 33 2.39 7.36 2.96
CA ASP A 33 3.20 6.35 3.63
C ASP A 33 2.70 4.99 3.17
N ALA A 34 3.39 4.36 2.22
CA ALA A 34 2.83 3.12 1.70
C ALA A 34 3.00 1.92 2.61
N LYS A 35 3.89 1.88 3.62
CA LYS A 35 3.81 0.79 4.61
C LYS A 35 2.48 0.84 5.37
N ALA A 36 2.08 2.04 5.79
CA ALA A 36 0.82 2.23 6.50
C ALA A 36 -0.41 1.98 5.61
N VAL A 37 -0.37 2.47 4.36
CA VAL A 37 -1.46 2.26 3.41
C VAL A 37 -1.56 0.78 3.02
N ASP A 38 -0.45 0.14 2.68
CA ASP A 38 -0.41 -1.26 2.27
C ASP A 38 -0.93 -2.18 3.37
N LYS A 39 -0.48 -1.98 4.62
CA LYS A 39 -1.00 -2.71 5.78
C LYS A 39 -2.51 -2.56 5.93
N LYS A 40 -3.06 -1.36 5.67
CA LYS A 40 -4.51 -1.14 5.72
C LYS A 40 -5.23 -1.90 4.61
N LEU A 41 -4.67 -1.94 3.40
CA LEU A 41 -5.21 -2.70 2.28
C LEU A 41 -5.18 -4.21 2.55
N GLN A 42 -4.09 -4.71 3.13
CA GLN A 42 -3.99 -6.11 3.56
C GLN A 42 -5.04 -6.46 4.62
N LEU A 43 -5.28 -5.58 5.60
CA LEU A 43 -6.35 -5.76 6.59
C LEU A 43 -7.76 -5.75 5.97
N MET A 44 -7.92 -5.19 4.77
CA MET A 44 -9.15 -5.21 3.99
C MET A 44 -9.25 -6.44 3.05
N GLY A 45 -8.23 -7.32 3.04
CA GLY A 45 -8.20 -8.55 2.26
C GLY A 45 -7.51 -8.43 0.90
N PHE A 46 -6.84 -7.32 0.61
CA PHE A 46 -6.05 -7.17 -0.60
C PHE A 46 -4.67 -7.82 -0.44
N ALA A 47 -4.09 -8.28 -1.55
CA ALA A 47 -2.67 -8.62 -1.57
C ALA A 47 -1.80 -7.37 -1.34
N PRO A 48 -0.52 -7.51 -0.96
CA PRO A 48 0.41 -6.40 -0.97
C PRO A 48 0.37 -5.67 -2.32
N VAL A 49 0.09 -4.36 -2.27
CA VAL A 49 -0.10 -3.49 -3.43
C VAL A 49 1.17 -2.71 -3.71
N PHE A 50 1.87 -2.25 -2.68
CA PHE A 50 3.07 -1.44 -2.83
C PHE A 50 4.32 -2.24 -2.48
N THR A 51 5.06 -2.70 -3.49
CA THR A 51 6.32 -3.46 -3.34
C THR A 51 7.54 -2.57 -3.06
N ILE A 52 7.39 -1.25 -3.14
CA ILE A 52 8.49 -0.28 -2.98
C ILE A 52 9.11 -0.22 -1.57
N TYR A 53 8.62 -1.02 -0.61
CA TYR A 53 9.21 -1.16 0.75
C TYR A 53 9.65 -2.58 1.08
N ASP A 54 9.48 -3.55 0.18
CA ASP A 54 9.86 -4.94 0.44
C ASP A 54 11.39 -5.10 0.63
N GLU A 55 12.19 -4.15 0.14
CA GLU A 55 13.64 -4.13 0.34
C GLU A 55 14.08 -3.86 1.79
N GLU A 56 13.18 -3.45 2.70
CA GLU A 56 13.51 -3.28 4.13
C GLU A 56 13.13 -4.48 5.02
N GLU A 57 12.39 -5.48 4.52
CA GLU A 57 11.92 -6.63 5.32
C GLU A 57 12.71 -7.93 5.12
N GLU A 58 13.86 -7.93 4.43
CA GLU A 58 14.74 -9.11 4.33
C GLU A 58 15.68 -9.29 5.55
N SER A 59 15.28 -8.83 6.74
CA SER A 59 16.11 -8.89 7.96
C SER A 59 15.36 -9.32 9.22
N LYS A 60 14.53 -10.37 9.14
CA LYS A 60 14.26 -11.22 10.32
C LYS A 60 14.27 -12.69 9.92
N SER A 61 15.47 -13.17 9.59
CA SER A 61 15.80 -14.58 9.64
C SER A 61 15.32 -15.15 10.97
N GLN A 62 14.53 -16.22 10.88
CA GLN A 62 14.27 -17.12 11.98
C GLN A 62 15.60 -17.52 12.64
N VAL A 63 15.80 -17.12 13.89
CA VAL A 63 16.72 -17.83 14.78
C VAL A 63 15.86 -18.39 15.91
N ASN A 64 15.24 -19.53 15.64
CA ASN A 64 14.91 -20.47 16.69
C ASN A 64 16.23 -21.08 17.18
N LYS A 65 16.58 -20.84 18.44
CA LYS A 65 17.41 -21.75 19.21
C LYS A 65 17.04 -21.71 20.69
#